data_AF-O45459-F1
#
_entry.id   AF-O45459-F1
#
_cell.length_a   1.000
_cell.length_b   1.000
_cell.length_c   1.000
_cell.angle_alpha   90.00
_cell.angle_beta   90.00
_cell.angle_gamma   90.00
#
_symmetry.space_group_name_H-M   'P 1'
#
loop_
_entity.id
_entity.type
_entity.pdbx_description
1 polymer ?
#
loop_
_entity_poly.entity_id
_entity_poly.type
_entity_poly.pdbx_seq_one_letter_code
_entity_poly.pdbx_strand_id
1 'polypeptide(L)'
;MVVYPAEVMEVSTASAPNIFGVYPYLLKFSPFNCEKSNPLRFVFMIFSFITFLAMVFRAGYMLFYLDVKALTLGFAEQNLYGFISMESFCLVIALFKITKVGRLRKVEQKLAEMREMRITSFHESHDKYWKLWIELFIFNSFNLVLFIGTAIYLLCNRVIIVGTKTKSSWYYYFDAPVMILCAYANFLHLPIHELIHTAFAREFRVFNDELENASKNKELLNPQTFQRFADRQIKMFECINPLTERMNRLMAFAPLFILTALTNVLYLVTNLRSATHTLYFICMVGMLISCIIISKILLYPPALVQEAMLHTSTVLMNDQFIHHSKDPQIYSIYRTMVDRSMHNRSVNVVIRIFDVNRKNIERAYFIISNIVLVMVVFSAF
;
A
#
# COMPACT_ATOMS: atom_id res chain seq x y z
N MET A 1 -17.38 38.20 24.31
CA MET A 1 -17.69 36.87 23.73
C MET A 1 -18.22 37.10 22.33
N VAL A 2 -17.35 37.06 21.32
CA VAL A 2 -17.79 37.04 19.92
C VAL A 2 -17.95 35.58 19.56
N VAL A 3 -19.20 35.14 19.50
CA VAL A 3 -19.59 33.81 19.03
C VAL A 3 -19.42 33.84 17.52
N TYR A 4 -18.39 33.17 17.01
CA TYR A 4 -18.25 32.94 15.57
C TYR A 4 -19.46 32.12 15.11
N PRO A 5 -20.27 32.60 14.15
CA PRO A 5 -21.29 31.77 13.54
C PRO A 5 -20.56 30.64 12.82
N ALA A 6 -21.03 29.41 13.04
CA ALA A 6 -20.59 28.25 12.30
C ALA A 6 -20.85 28.54 10.82
N GLU A 7 -19.82 28.99 10.11
CA GLU A 7 -19.79 28.94 8.66
C GLU A 7 -20.07 27.49 8.29
N VAL A 8 -21.30 27.30 7.84
CA VAL A 8 -21.74 26.13 7.12
C VAL A 8 -20.70 26.00 6.02
N MET A 9 -19.79 25.04 6.16
CA MET A 9 -18.96 24.59 5.05
C MET A 9 -19.95 24.21 3.96
N GLU A 10 -20.18 25.12 3.02
CA GLU A 10 -20.83 24.83 1.76
C GLU A 10 -19.97 23.74 1.13
N VAL A 11 -20.44 22.51 1.29
CA VAL A 11 -19.85 21.34 0.65
C VAL A 11 -19.98 21.62 -0.84
N SER A 12 -18.86 22.00 -1.46
CA SER A 12 -18.75 22.12 -2.90
C SER A 12 -19.47 20.92 -3.54
N THR A 13 -20.40 21.22 -4.44
CA THR A 13 -21.19 20.24 -5.18
C THR A 13 -20.41 19.63 -6.35
N ALA A 14 -19.09 19.81 -6.42
CA ALA A 14 -18.27 19.06 -7.35
C ALA A 14 -18.46 17.57 -7.06
N SER A 15 -18.99 16.85 -8.05
CA SER A 15 -19.16 15.40 -7.95
C SER A 15 -17.81 14.80 -7.58
N ALA A 16 -17.69 14.29 -6.34
CA ALA A 16 -16.44 13.77 -5.83
C ALA A 16 -15.89 12.74 -6.84
N PRO A 17 -14.61 12.85 -7.23
CA PRO A 17 -14.07 12.01 -8.28
C PRO A 17 -14.17 10.56 -7.85
N ASN A 18 -14.79 9.71 -8.69
CA ASN A 18 -14.81 8.28 -8.44
C ASN A 18 -13.39 7.74 -8.66
N ILE A 19 -12.60 7.67 -7.60
CA ILE A 19 -11.21 7.18 -7.63
C ILE A 19 -11.19 5.69 -7.42
N PHE A 20 -12.10 5.19 -6.57
CA PHE A 20 -12.10 3.81 -6.11
C PHE A 20 -12.89 2.86 -7.01
N GLY A 21 -13.62 3.36 -8.00
CA GLY A 21 -14.36 2.52 -8.96
C GLY A 21 -15.32 1.57 -8.26
N VAL A 22 -15.13 0.26 -8.46
CA VAL A 22 -15.98 -0.79 -7.87
C VAL A 22 -15.59 -1.18 -6.43
N TYR A 23 -14.40 -0.80 -5.97
CA TYR A 23 -13.87 -1.25 -4.68
C TYR A 23 -14.67 -0.79 -3.44
N PRO A 24 -15.32 0.40 -3.41
CA PRO A 24 -16.20 0.78 -2.31
C PRO A 24 -17.40 -0.15 -2.20
N TYR A 25 -17.94 -0.64 -3.32
CA TYR A 25 -19.03 -1.61 -3.32
C TYR A 25 -18.57 -2.96 -2.78
N LEU A 26 -17.41 -3.46 -3.25
CA LEU A 26 -16.81 -4.69 -2.73
C LEU A 26 -16.57 -4.61 -1.21
N LEU A 27 -16.04 -3.48 -0.74
CA LEU A 27 -15.82 -3.24 0.68
C LEU A 27 -17.13 -3.14 1.45
N LYS A 28 -18.16 -2.48 0.90
CA LYS A 28 -19.47 -2.30 1.53
C LYS A 28 -20.16 -3.63 1.84
N PHE A 29 -20.06 -4.59 0.93
CA PHE A 29 -20.60 -5.94 1.09
C PHE A 29 -19.65 -6.91 1.81
N SER A 30 -18.43 -6.48 2.13
CA SER A 30 -17.48 -7.31 2.86
C SER A 30 -17.82 -7.41 4.35
N PRO A 31 -17.52 -8.54 5.00
CA PRO A 31 -17.62 -8.70 6.45
C PRO A 31 -16.61 -7.84 7.25
N PHE A 32 -15.75 -7.07 6.57
CA PHE A 32 -14.84 -6.10 7.21
C PHE A 32 -15.44 -4.68 7.27
N ASN A 33 -16.65 -4.47 6.75
CA ASN A 33 -17.32 -3.17 6.77
C ASN A 33 -17.86 -2.80 8.16
N CYS A 34 -16.99 -2.22 8.99
CA CYS A 34 -17.31 -1.80 10.36
C CYS A 34 -17.84 -0.35 10.46
N GLU A 35 -18.43 0.19 9.39
CA GLU A 35 -19.04 1.53 9.39
C GLU A 35 -20.18 1.65 10.40
N LYS A 36 -20.31 2.83 11.04
CA LYS A 36 -21.36 3.10 12.04
C LYS A 36 -22.78 2.97 11.49
N SER A 37 -22.97 3.25 10.20
CA SER A 37 -24.25 3.17 9.48
C SER A 37 -24.68 1.73 9.17
N ASN A 38 -23.77 0.76 9.30
CA ASN A 38 -24.07 -0.63 8.95
C ASN A 38 -24.83 -1.33 10.10
N PRO A 39 -26.05 -1.86 9.88
CA PRO A 39 -26.80 -2.56 10.92
C PRO A 39 -26.09 -3.83 11.41
N LEU A 40 -25.29 -4.48 10.56
CA LEU A 40 -24.53 -5.69 10.90
C LEU A 40 -23.17 -5.40 11.51
N ARG A 41 -22.89 -4.14 11.88
CA ARG A 41 -21.58 -3.71 12.39
C ARG A 41 -21.08 -4.56 13.55
N PHE A 42 -21.93 -4.91 14.51
CA PHE A 42 -21.51 -5.72 15.65
C PHE A 42 -21.00 -7.11 15.22
N VAL A 43 -21.73 -7.77 14.32
CA VAL A 43 -21.34 -9.06 13.75
C VAL A 43 -20.03 -8.95 12.96
N PHE A 44 -19.89 -7.91 12.13
CA PHE A 44 -18.68 -7.68 11.33
C PHE A 44 -17.46 -7.29 12.17
N MET A 45 -17.66 -6.61 13.31
CA MET A 45 -16.59 -6.37 14.28
C MET A 45 -16.11 -7.68 14.91
N ILE A 46 -17.04 -8.56 15.31
CA ILE A 46 -16.69 -9.89 15.84
C ILE A 46 -15.96 -10.70 14.77
N PHE A 47 -16.47 -10.73 13.54
CA PHE A 47 -15.83 -11.43 12.44
C PHE A 47 -14.41 -10.92 12.17
N SER A 48 -14.22 -9.60 12.13
CA SER A 48 -12.91 -8.97 11.94
C SER A 48 -11.95 -9.35 13.07
N PHE A 49 -12.45 -9.38 14.32
CA PHE A 49 -11.69 -9.80 15.49
C PHE A 49 -11.29 -11.29 15.44
N ILE A 50 -12.22 -12.17 15.06
CA ILE A 50 -11.95 -13.60 14.86
C ILE A 50 -10.93 -13.80 13.75
N THR A 51 -11.08 -13.09 12.63
CA THR A 51 -10.12 -13.14 11.51
C THR A 51 -8.74 -12.69 11.95
N PHE A 52 -8.66 -11.60 12.71
CA PHE A 52 -7.43 -11.12 13.34
C PHE A 52 -6.78 -12.21 14.20
N LEU A 53 -7.53 -12.83 15.12
CA LEU A 53 -7.01 -13.87 16.00
C LEU A 53 -6.56 -15.10 15.21
N ALA A 54 -7.32 -15.48 14.18
CA ALA A 54 -7.02 -16.63 13.35
C ALA A 54 -5.74 -16.45 12.53
N MET A 55 -5.48 -15.25 12.00
CA MET A 55 -4.23 -14.94 11.30
C MET A 55 -3.03 -14.93 12.24
N VAL A 56 -3.15 -14.31 13.41
CA VAL A 56 -2.07 -14.33 14.43
C VAL A 56 -1.80 -15.76 14.91
N PHE A 57 -2.85 -16.54 15.16
CA PHE A 57 -2.72 -17.94 15.54
C PHE A 57 -2.06 -18.77 14.44
N ARG A 58 -2.46 -18.62 13.17
CA ARG A 58 -1.81 -19.28 12.03
C ARG A 58 -0.33 -18.92 11.96
N ALA A 59 0.00 -17.65 12.07
CA ALA A 59 1.39 -17.20 12.06
C ALA A 59 2.19 -17.82 13.21
N GLY A 60 1.65 -17.79 14.43
CA GLY A 60 2.30 -18.39 15.60
C GLY A 60 2.46 -19.90 15.49
N TYR A 61 1.43 -20.61 15.01
CA TYR A 61 1.45 -22.05 14.81
C TYR A 61 2.48 -22.46 13.77
N MET A 62 2.46 -21.79 12.60
CA MET A 62 3.46 -22.01 11.56
C MET A 62 4.85 -21.73 12.12
N LEU A 63 5.13 -20.53 12.61
CA LEU A 63 6.48 -20.11 12.95
C LEU A 63 7.11 -20.83 14.16
N PHE A 64 6.31 -21.22 15.17
CA PHE A 64 6.86 -21.71 16.44
C PHE A 64 6.47 -23.15 16.82
N TYR A 65 5.37 -23.70 16.27
CA TYR A 65 4.89 -25.03 16.67
C TYR A 65 5.23 -26.13 15.67
N LEU A 66 5.51 -25.78 14.41
CA LEU A 66 5.99 -26.75 13.43
C LEU A 66 7.50 -26.96 13.64
N ASP A 67 7.84 -28.16 14.13
CA ASP A 67 9.23 -28.58 14.32
C ASP A 67 9.84 -28.96 12.97
N VAL A 68 10.46 -27.97 12.32
CA VAL A 68 11.11 -28.12 11.03
C VAL A 68 12.54 -27.61 11.10
N LYS A 69 13.48 -28.42 10.61
CA LYS A 69 14.91 -28.07 10.59
C LYS A 69 15.13 -26.81 9.74
N ALA A 70 15.98 -25.90 10.24
CA ALA A 70 16.36 -24.68 9.53
C ALA A 70 16.91 -24.99 8.12
N LEU A 71 16.67 -24.06 7.19
CA LEU A 71 17.06 -24.16 5.77
C LEU A 71 16.51 -25.37 5.01
N THR A 72 15.61 -26.16 5.57
CA THR A 72 14.87 -27.16 4.79
C THR A 72 13.74 -26.52 3.99
N LEU A 73 13.22 -27.24 2.99
CA LEU A 73 12.05 -26.79 2.22
C LEU A 73 10.85 -26.52 3.14
N GLY A 74 10.60 -27.40 4.11
CA GLY A 74 9.51 -27.20 5.07
C GLY A 74 9.69 -25.92 5.91
N PHE A 75 10.92 -25.55 6.26
CA PHE A 75 11.20 -24.32 7.00
C PHE A 75 10.88 -23.07 6.17
N ALA A 76 11.26 -23.07 4.89
CA ALA A 76 10.94 -21.96 4.02
C ALA A 76 9.43 -21.84 3.76
N GLU A 77 8.73 -22.95 3.58
CA GLU A 77 7.28 -22.97 3.40
C GLU A 77 6.52 -22.53 4.66
N GLN A 78 6.99 -22.95 5.84
CA GLN A 78 6.52 -22.49 7.15
C GLN A 78 6.61 -20.97 7.27
N ASN A 79 7.78 -20.43 6.97
CA ASN A 79 8.02 -19.00 7.03
C ASN A 79 7.17 -18.24 6.00
N LEU A 80 7.09 -18.75 4.76
CA LEU A 80 6.26 -18.15 3.71
C LEU A 80 4.82 -17.93 4.21
N TYR A 81 4.16 -19.00 4.66
CA TYR A 81 2.77 -18.92 5.11
C TYR A 81 2.61 -18.15 6.42
N GLY A 82 3.55 -18.28 7.35
CA GLY A 82 3.56 -17.53 8.59
C GLY A 82 3.64 -16.02 8.35
N PHE A 83 4.58 -15.58 7.50
CA PHE A 83 4.77 -14.17 7.21
C PHE A 83 3.66 -13.59 6.33
N ILE A 84 3.09 -14.33 5.38
CA ILE A 84 1.90 -13.86 4.67
C ILE A 84 0.74 -13.65 5.64
N SER A 85 0.56 -14.54 6.63
CA SER A 85 -0.50 -14.36 7.61
C SER A 85 -0.29 -13.12 8.48
N MET A 86 0.95 -12.81 8.86
CA MET A 86 1.30 -11.57 9.58
C MET A 86 1.10 -10.31 8.73
N GLU A 87 1.43 -10.37 7.44
CA GLU A 87 1.15 -9.31 6.46
C GLU A 87 -0.37 -9.05 6.37
N SER A 88 -1.15 -10.10 6.14
CA SER A 88 -2.60 -10.03 5.99
C SER A 88 -3.27 -9.53 7.28
N PHE A 89 -2.74 -9.93 8.43
CA PHE A 89 -3.12 -9.39 9.73
C PHE A 89 -2.97 -7.85 9.77
N CYS A 90 -1.83 -7.32 9.29
CA CYS A 90 -1.63 -5.88 9.20
C CYS A 90 -2.67 -5.21 8.28
N LEU A 91 -3.03 -5.86 7.18
CA LEU A 91 -4.06 -5.37 6.25
C LEU A 91 -5.46 -5.35 6.88
N VAL A 92 -5.83 -6.36 7.67
CA VAL A 92 -7.13 -6.40 8.37
C VAL A 92 -7.25 -5.21 9.35
N ILE A 93 -6.19 -4.87 10.08
CA ILE A 93 -6.17 -3.66 10.91
C ILE A 93 -6.41 -2.41 10.06
N ALA A 94 -5.76 -2.34 8.90
CA ALA A 94 -5.88 -1.18 8.02
C ALA A 94 -7.29 -1.07 7.41
N LEU A 95 -7.88 -2.18 6.95
CA LEU A 95 -9.28 -2.26 6.49
C LEU A 95 -10.24 -1.78 7.57
N PHE A 96 -10.11 -2.29 8.79
CA PHE A 96 -10.93 -1.86 9.92
C PHE A 96 -10.84 -0.35 10.18
N LYS A 97 -9.63 0.22 10.08
CA LYS A 97 -9.42 1.67 10.24
C LYS A 97 -10.02 2.49 9.09
N ILE A 98 -9.99 1.96 7.87
CA ILE A 98 -10.56 2.60 6.68
C ILE A 98 -12.09 2.63 6.78
N THR A 99 -12.72 1.50 7.12
CA THR A 99 -14.18 1.37 7.19
C THR A 99 -14.76 2.10 8.40
N LYS A 100 -14.20 1.93 9.60
CA LYS A 100 -14.76 2.54 10.83
C LYS A 100 -14.94 4.06 10.77
N VAL A 101 -14.12 4.77 10.00
CA VAL A 101 -14.08 6.25 9.95
C VAL A 101 -14.71 6.81 8.65
N GLY A 102 -15.15 5.95 7.72
CA GLY A 102 -15.62 6.38 6.40
C GLY A 102 -14.52 7.11 5.62
N ARG A 103 -13.29 6.57 5.64
CA ARG A 103 -12.11 7.30 5.13
C ARG A 103 -12.14 7.54 3.63
N LEU A 104 -12.70 6.61 2.85
CA LEU A 104 -12.68 6.67 1.39
C LEU A 104 -13.36 7.94 0.88
N ARG A 105 -14.59 8.21 1.35
CA ARG A 105 -15.33 9.42 0.98
C ARG A 105 -14.58 10.71 1.35
N LYS A 106 -13.92 10.74 2.51
CA LYS A 106 -13.12 11.91 2.94
C LYS A 106 -11.91 12.13 2.04
N VAL A 107 -11.29 11.05 1.55
CA VAL A 107 -10.16 11.13 0.61
C VAL A 107 -10.64 11.67 -0.74
N GLU A 108 -11.78 11.18 -1.25
CA GLU A 108 -12.37 11.68 -2.51
C GLU A 108 -12.76 13.16 -2.41
N GLN A 109 -13.38 13.58 -1.29
CA GLN A 109 -13.73 14.99 -1.04
C GLN A 109 -12.48 15.87 -1.01
N LYS A 110 -11.46 15.50 -0.23
CA LYS A 110 -10.19 16.24 -0.18
C LYS A 110 -9.50 16.32 -1.54
N LEU A 111 -9.56 15.24 -2.33
CA LEU A 111 -9.04 15.24 -3.69
C LEU A 111 -9.87 16.13 -4.62
N ALA A 112 -11.19 16.13 -4.52
CA ALA A 112 -12.05 17.04 -5.28
C ALA A 112 -11.69 18.50 -5.01
N GLU A 113 -11.59 18.88 -3.74
CA GLU A 113 -11.21 20.23 -3.33
C GLU A 113 -9.79 20.62 -3.81
N MET A 114 -8.86 19.66 -3.90
CA MET A 114 -7.53 19.90 -4.48
C MET A 114 -7.59 20.12 -5.99
N ARG A 115 -8.47 19.41 -6.68
CA ARG A 115 -8.66 19.56 -8.13
C ARG A 115 -9.29 20.90 -8.50
N GLU A 116 -10.16 21.44 -7.64
CA GLU A 116 -10.74 22.78 -7.84
C GLU A 116 -9.71 23.90 -7.75
N MET A 117 -8.58 23.68 -7.08
CA MET A 117 -7.48 24.64 -6.99
C MET A 117 -6.47 24.51 -8.15
N ARG A 118 -6.70 23.60 -9.11
CA ARG A 118 -5.84 23.48 -10.30
C ARG A 118 -6.00 24.70 -11.20
N ILE A 119 -4.92 25.07 -11.87
CA ILE A 119 -4.98 26.08 -12.94
C ILE A 119 -5.61 25.45 -14.19
N THR A 120 -5.28 24.19 -14.45
CA THR A 120 -5.78 23.39 -15.57
C THR A 120 -6.88 22.44 -15.10
N SER A 121 -8.05 22.53 -15.71
CA SER A 121 -9.25 21.83 -15.23
C SER A 121 -9.21 20.30 -15.41
N PHE A 122 -8.55 19.79 -16.45
CA PHE A 122 -8.53 18.35 -16.73
C PHE A 122 -7.21 17.89 -17.34
N HIS A 123 -6.63 16.84 -16.74
CA HIS A 123 -5.47 16.14 -17.26
C HIS A 123 -5.84 14.69 -17.58
N GLU A 124 -6.06 14.38 -18.87
CA GLU A 124 -6.55 13.07 -19.29
C GLU A 124 -5.71 11.90 -18.77
N SER A 125 -4.37 12.03 -18.80
CA SER A 125 -3.42 11.02 -18.33
C SER A 125 -3.46 10.80 -16.81
N HIS A 126 -3.88 11.80 -16.04
CA HIS A 126 -3.86 11.77 -14.57
C HIS A 126 -5.25 11.48 -13.98
N ASP A 127 -6.30 11.98 -14.62
CA ASP A 127 -7.66 11.93 -14.09
C ASP A 127 -8.43 10.67 -14.53
N LYS A 128 -7.98 9.97 -15.59
CA LYS A 128 -8.55 8.67 -15.96
C LYS A 128 -7.95 7.53 -15.12
N TYR A 129 -8.80 6.85 -14.35
CA TYR A 129 -8.42 5.71 -13.49
C TYR A 129 -8.72 4.34 -14.11
N TRP A 130 -9.48 4.27 -15.21
CA TRP A 130 -9.93 3.02 -15.82
C TRP A 130 -8.82 1.98 -16.05
N LYS A 131 -7.69 2.40 -16.64
CA LYS A 131 -6.54 1.49 -16.87
C LYS A 131 -5.98 0.93 -15.56
N LEU A 132 -5.88 1.77 -14.53
CA LEU A 132 -5.39 1.38 -13.22
C LEU A 132 -6.37 0.44 -12.51
N TRP A 133 -7.68 0.65 -12.67
CA TRP A 133 -8.70 -0.25 -12.13
C TRP A 133 -8.62 -1.65 -12.74
N ILE A 134 -8.46 -1.73 -14.06
CA ILE A 134 -8.31 -3.02 -14.76
C ILE A 134 -7.04 -3.72 -14.27
N GLU A 135 -5.90 -3.03 -14.25
CA GLU A 135 -4.62 -3.59 -13.80
C GLU A 135 -4.76 -4.16 -12.37
N LEU A 136 -5.30 -3.36 -11.46
CA LEU A 136 -5.55 -3.76 -10.08
C LEU A 136 -6.51 -4.94 -9.97
N PHE A 137 -7.58 -4.95 -10.76
CA PHE A 137 -8.58 -6.01 -10.70
C PHE A 137 -7.99 -7.33 -11.20
N ILE A 138 -7.22 -7.31 -12.29
CA ILE A 138 -6.55 -8.50 -12.83
C ILE A 138 -5.55 -9.04 -11.81
N PHE A 139 -4.65 -8.20 -11.28
CA PHE A 139 -3.63 -8.66 -10.34
C PHE A 139 -4.19 -9.14 -9.01
N ASN A 140 -5.19 -8.45 -8.45
CA ASN A 140 -5.81 -8.91 -7.21
C ASN A 140 -6.66 -10.17 -7.41
N SER A 141 -7.34 -10.31 -8.55
CA SER A 141 -8.08 -11.54 -8.87
C SER A 141 -7.12 -12.72 -9.06
N PHE A 142 -5.99 -12.52 -9.73
CA PHE A 142 -4.94 -13.52 -9.86
C PHE A 142 -4.43 -13.99 -8.49
N ASN A 143 -4.11 -13.04 -7.59
CA ASN A 143 -3.71 -13.36 -6.22
C ASN A 143 -4.80 -14.13 -5.47
N LEU A 144 -6.05 -13.67 -5.54
CA LEU A 144 -7.17 -14.35 -4.87
C LEU A 144 -7.31 -15.81 -5.32
N VAL A 145 -7.32 -16.05 -6.64
CA VAL A 145 -7.45 -17.39 -7.22
C VAL A 145 -6.28 -18.29 -6.83
N LEU A 146 -5.04 -17.78 -6.84
CA LEU A 146 -3.86 -18.56 -6.45
C LEU A 146 -3.88 -18.98 -4.99
N PHE A 147 -4.23 -18.06 -4.09
CA PHE A 147 -4.33 -18.38 -2.67
C PHE A 147 -5.42 -19.40 -2.41
N ILE A 148 -6.60 -19.24 -3.01
CA ILE A 148 -7.71 -20.21 -2.90
C ILE A 148 -7.28 -21.57 -3.48
N GLY A 149 -6.67 -21.58 -4.66
CA GLY A 149 -6.18 -22.80 -5.30
C GLY A 149 -5.15 -23.53 -4.46
N THR A 150 -4.21 -22.79 -3.86
CA THR A 150 -3.19 -23.37 -2.95
C THR A 150 -3.84 -23.90 -1.67
N ALA A 151 -4.79 -23.18 -1.08
CA ALA A 151 -5.53 -23.62 0.10
C ALA A 151 -6.31 -24.91 -0.16
N ILE A 152 -7.01 -25.01 -1.29
CA ILE A 152 -7.76 -26.20 -1.69
C ILE A 152 -6.80 -27.37 -1.95
N TYR A 153 -5.66 -27.12 -2.62
CA TYR A 153 -4.66 -28.14 -2.87
C TYR A 153 -4.14 -28.75 -1.56
N LEU A 154 -3.73 -27.91 -0.59
CA LEU A 154 -3.24 -28.36 0.71
C LEU A 154 -4.32 -29.12 1.50
N LEU A 155 -5.56 -28.64 1.46
CA LEU A 155 -6.70 -29.28 2.11
C LEU A 155 -7.01 -30.68 1.53
N CYS A 156 -7.08 -30.79 0.20
CA CYS A 156 -7.37 -32.07 -0.48
C CYS A 156 -6.29 -33.12 -0.22
N ASN A 157 -5.02 -32.71 -0.14
CA ASN A 157 -3.89 -33.60 0.17
C ASN A 157 -3.70 -33.83 1.68
N ARG A 158 -4.45 -33.13 2.55
CA ARG A 158 -4.32 -33.19 4.02
C ARG A 158 -2.89 -32.92 4.50
N VAL A 159 -2.23 -31.96 3.87
CA VAL A 159 -0.86 -31.53 4.20
C VAL A 159 -0.90 -30.09 4.69
N ILE A 160 -0.14 -29.80 5.75
CA ILE A 160 0.06 -28.43 6.25
C ILE A 160 1.23 -27.80 5.53
N ILE A 161 2.35 -28.54 5.49
CA ILE A 161 3.60 -28.16 4.82
C ILE A 161 4.21 -29.36 4.12
N VAL A 162 4.72 -29.19 2.90
CA VAL A 162 5.40 -30.27 2.17
C VAL A 162 6.67 -30.72 2.92
N GLY A 163 6.78 -32.03 3.15
CA GLY A 163 7.92 -32.65 3.84
C GLY A 163 7.76 -32.81 5.36
N THR A 164 6.67 -32.33 5.95
CA THR A 164 6.38 -32.60 7.38
C THR A 164 5.61 -33.91 7.54
N LYS A 165 6.04 -34.76 8.48
CA LYS A 165 5.27 -35.95 8.90
C LYS A 165 4.11 -35.60 9.83
N THR A 166 4.04 -34.34 10.27
CA THR A 166 3.12 -33.83 11.27
C THR A 166 1.70 -33.77 10.70
N LYS A 167 0.99 -34.90 10.74
CA LYS A 167 -0.44 -34.99 10.47
C LYS A 167 -1.22 -34.44 11.68
N SER A 168 -1.10 -33.16 11.99
CA SER A 168 -2.04 -32.53 12.92
C SER A 168 -3.43 -32.61 12.28
N SER A 169 -4.28 -33.52 12.77
CA SER A 169 -5.48 -33.96 12.06
C SER A 169 -6.53 -32.86 11.87
N TRP A 170 -6.45 -31.77 12.64
CA TRP A 170 -7.43 -30.69 12.59
C TRP A 170 -6.89 -29.44 11.90
N TYR A 171 -5.57 -29.23 11.93
CA TYR A 171 -4.99 -27.94 11.54
C TYR A 171 -5.13 -27.67 10.04
N TYR A 172 -5.09 -28.68 9.17
CA TYR A 172 -5.32 -28.47 7.74
C TYR A 172 -6.75 -28.00 7.42
N TYR A 173 -7.75 -28.37 8.23
CA TYR A 173 -9.12 -27.84 8.12
C TYR A 173 -9.21 -26.39 8.60
N PHE A 174 -8.36 -25.99 9.54
CA PHE A 174 -8.27 -24.61 10.02
C PHE A 174 -7.47 -23.72 9.07
N ASP A 175 -6.35 -24.22 8.54
CA ASP A 175 -5.42 -23.45 7.72
C ASP A 175 -6.07 -22.96 6.42
N ALA A 176 -6.82 -23.82 5.73
CA ALA A 176 -7.41 -23.48 4.44
C ALA A 176 -8.38 -22.27 4.53
N PRO A 177 -9.38 -22.24 5.44
CA PRO A 177 -10.20 -21.04 5.66
C PRO A 177 -9.39 -19.79 5.99
N VAL A 178 -8.35 -19.89 6.84
CA VAL A 178 -7.53 -18.72 7.19
C VAL A 178 -6.72 -18.23 5.99
N MET A 179 -6.26 -19.13 5.11
CA MET A 179 -5.56 -18.75 3.87
C MET A 179 -6.49 -17.96 2.94
N ILE A 180 -7.74 -18.41 2.82
CA ILE A 180 -8.78 -17.74 2.05
C ILE A 180 -9.08 -16.36 2.66
N LEU A 181 -9.12 -16.24 3.99
CA LEU A 181 -9.27 -14.95 4.66
C LEU A 181 -8.08 -14.01 4.39
N CYS A 182 -6.85 -14.52 4.36
CA CYS A 182 -5.66 -13.75 3.98
C CYS A 182 -5.77 -13.21 2.55
N ALA A 183 -6.18 -14.09 1.62
CA ALA A 183 -6.40 -13.75 0.22
C ALA A 183 -7.47 -12.66 0.05
N TYR A 184 -8.57 -12.81 0.78
CA TYR A 184 -9.69 -11.87 0.71
C TYR A 184 -9.36 -10.51 1.36
N ALA A 185 -8.60 -10.48 2.46
CA ALA A 185 -8.09 -9.25 3.03
C ALA A 185 -7.16 -8.50 2.06
N ASN A 186 -6.24 -9.23 1.40
CA ASN A 186 -5.39 -8.69 0.35
C ASN A 186 -6.21 -8.12 -0.82
N PHE A 187 -7.17 -8.89 -1.32
CA PHE A 187 -8.06 -8.51 -2.43
C PHE A 187 -8.82 -7.20 -2.17
N LEU A 188 -9.22 -6.95 -0.92
CA LEU A 188 -9.94 -5.71 -0.55
C LEU A 188 -8.99 -4.54 -0.30
N HIS A 189 -7.89 -4.76 0.44
CA HIS A 189 -7.05 -3.66 0.91
C HIS A 189 -6.11 -3.12 -0.16
N LEU A 190 -5.42 -4.00 -0.89
CA LEU A 190 -4.35 -3.61 -1.82
C LEU A 190 -4.82 -2.64 -2.92
N PRO A 191 -5.95 -2.86 -3.62
CA PRO A 191 -6.41 -1.90 -4.61
C PRO A 191 -6.73 -0.53 -4.00
N ILE A 192 -7.32 -0.50 -2.81
CA ILE A 192 -7.63 0.75 -2.11
C ILE A 192 -6.34 1.49 -1.76
N HIS A 193 -5.36 0.80 -1.18
CA HIS A 193 -4.04 1.34 -0.85
C HIS A 193 -3.37 1.97 -2.08
N GLU A 194 -3.32 1.23 -3.19
CA GLU A 194 -2.72 1.72 -4.42
C GLU A 194 -3.43 2.93 -4.98
N LEU A 195 -4.77 2.90 -5.03
CA LEU A 195 -5.56 3.99 -5.60
C LEU A 195 -5.44 5.28 -4.80
N ILE A 196 -5.43 5.19 -3.46
CA ILE A 196 -5.21 6.37 -2.61
C ILE A 196 -3.85 6.99 -2.94
N HIS A 197 -2.77 6.22 -2.84
CA HIS A 197 -1.42 6.78 -3.00
C HIS A 197 -1.15 7.21 -4.45
N THR A 198 -1.62 6.46 -5.44
CA THR A 198 -1.48 6.83 -6.84
C THR A 198 -2.27 8.09 -7.17
N ALA A 199 -3.46 8.29 -6.60
CA ALA A 199 -4.22 9.52 -6.78
C ALA A 199 -3.46 10.74 -6.25
N PHE A 200 -2.88 10.65 -5.05
CA PHE A 200 -2.03 11.72 -4.51
C PHE A 200 -0.75 11.92 -5.32
N ALA A 201 -0.07 10.84 -5.74
CA ALA A 201 1.13 10.95 -6.56
C ALA A 201 0.84 11.65 -7.90
N ARG A 202 -0.31 11.34 -8.51
CA ARG A 202 -0.76 12.02 -9.74
C ARG A 202 -1.08 13.49 -9.48
N GLU A 203 -1.70 13.82 -8.35
CA GLU A 203 -1.97 15.22 -7.97
C GLU A 203 -0.68 16.02 -7.80
N PHE A 204 0.34 15.45 -7.15
CA PHE A 204 1.66 16.07 -7.03
C PHE A 204 2.36 16.25 -8.38
N ARG A 205 2.21 15.30 -9.30
CA ARG A 205 2.76 15.46 -10.66
C ARG A 205 2.09 16.60 -11.41
N VAL A 206 0.75 16.64 -11.42
CA VAL A 206 0.00 17.74 -12.05
C VAL A 206 0.40 19.09 -11.46
N PHE A 207 0.50 19.18 -10.13
CA PHE A 207 0.99 20.38 -9.45
C PHE A 207 2.39 20.79 -9.91
N ASN A 208 3.32 19.83 -10.01
CA ASN A 208 4.70 20.10 -10.44
C ASN A 208 4.76 20.54 -11.91
N ASP A 209 3.98 19.91 -12.78
CA ASP A 209 3.91 20.26 -14.20
C ASP A 209 3.33 21.67 -14.39
N GLU A 210 2.25 22.01 -13.68
CA GLU A 210 1.69 23.37 -13.66
C GLU A 210 2.70 24.40 -13.13
N LEU A 211 3.39 24.07 -12.04
CA LEU A 211 4.39 24.94 -11.43
C LEU A 211 5.59 25.18 -12.37
N GLU A 212 6.07 24.13 -13.05
CA GLU A 212 7.16 24.23 -14.01
C GLU A 212 6.75 25.06 -15.24
N ASN A 213 5.50 24.92 -15.72
CA ASN A 213 4.99 25.74 -16.81
C ASN A 213 4.83 27.21 -16.41
N ALA A 214 4.30 27.48 -15.21
CA ALA A 214 4.19 28.84 -14.68
C ALA A 214 5.56 29.48 -14.46
N SER A 215 6.56 28.70 -14.06
CA SER A 215 7.97 29.11 -13.97
C SER A 215 8.51 29.55 -15.33
N LYS A 216 8.35 28.71 -16.36
CA LYS A 216 8.79 29.01 -17.74
C LYS A 216 8.13 30.26 -18.31
N ASN A 217 6.86 30.49 -18.00
CA ASN A 217 6.09 31.65 -18.43
C ASN A 217 6.33 32.91 -17.58
N LYS A 218 7.18 32.84 -16.54
CA LYS A 218 7.43 33.92 -15.56
C LYS A 218 6.17 34.38 -14.80
N GLU A 219 5.13 33.54 -14.75
CA GLU A 219 3.89 33.83 -14.05
C GLU A 219 4.08 33.82 -12.52
N LEU A 220 5.10 33.09 -12.04
CA LEU A 220 5.47 33.03 -10.62
C LEU A 220 6.07 34.33 -10.08
N LEU A 221 6.39 35.30 -10.95
CA LEU A 221 6.75 36.66 -10.55
C LEU A 221 5.53 37.48 -10.10
N ASN A 222 4.31 36.99 -10.30
CA ASN A 222 3.12 37.58 -9.72
C ASN A 222 2.88 36.97 -8.32
N PRO A 223 2.94 37.77 -7.24
CA PRO A 223 2.73 37.27 -5.87
C PRO A 223 1.41 36.53 -5.69
N GLN A 224 0.33 36.97 -6.36
CA GLN A 224 -0.98 36.34 -6.23
C GLN A 224 -1.02 34.94 -6.86
N THR A 225 -0.43 34.77 -8.04
CA THR A 225 -0.32 33.47 -8.71
C THR A 225 0.54 32.53 -7.89
N PHE A 226 1.67 33.02 -7.39
CA PHE A 226 2.58 32.19 -6.60
C PHE A 226 1.97 31.77 -5.25
N GLN A 227 1.21 32.67 -4.61
CA GLN A 227 0.47 32.35 -3.39
C GLN A 227 -0.56 31.23 -3.62
N ARG A 228 -1.28 31.22 -4.76
CA ARG A 228 -2.21 30.13 -5.09
C ARG A 228 -1.51 28.77 -5.16
N PHE A 229 -0.32 28.71 -5.76
CA PHE A 229 0.49 27.48 -5.74
C PHE A 229 0.90 27.11 -4.31
N ALA A 230 1.30 28.09 -3.50
CA ALA A 230 1.67 27.86 -2.11
C ALA A 230 0.51 27.31 -1.28
N ASP A 231 -0.71 27.83 -1.47
CA ASP A 231 -1.92 27.40 -0.77
C ASP A 231 -2.33 25.97 -1.18
N ARG A 232 -2.31 25.68 -2.48
CA ARG A 232 -2.56 24.32 -2.99
C ARG A 232 -1.54 23.33 -2.43
N GLN A 233 -0.26 23.71 -2.38
CA GLN A 233 0.77 22.89 -1.77
C GLN A 233 0.44 22.58 -0.30
N ILE A 234 0.07 23.58 0.53
CA ILE A 234 -0.32 23.36 1.93
C ILE A 234 -1.39 22.28 2.02
N LYS A 235 -2.47 22.44 1.26
CA LYS A 235 -3.59 21.52 1.27
C LYS A 235 -3.20 20.10 0.85
N MET A 236 -2.28 19.96 -0.11
CA MET A 236 -1.73 18.66 -0.48
C MET A 236 -0.96 18.00 0.68
N PHE A 237 -0.13 18.75 1.40
CA PHE A 237 0.58 18.27 2.59
C PHE A 237 -0.38 17.91 3.74
N GLU A 238 -1.39 18.75 4.00
CA GLU A 238 -2.44 18.50 5.01
C GLU A 238 -3.28 17.24 4.70
N CYS A 239 -3.36 16.85 3.44
CA CYS A 239 -4.05 15.63 3.04
C CYS A 239 -3.15 14.40 3.17
N ILE A 240 -1.91 14.47 2.69
CA ILE A 240 -1.02 13.31 2.61
C ILE A 240 -0.31 12.99 3.93
N ASN A 241 0.14 13.99 4.70
CA ASN A 241 0.91 13.75 5.92
C ASN A 241 0.12 12.94 6.95
N PRO A 242 -1.13 13.30 7.28
CA PRO A 242 -1.92 12.49 8.22
C PRO A 242 -2.23 11.09 7.70
N LEU A 243 -2.32 10.91 6.37
CA LEU A 243 -2.50 9.58 5.77
C LEU A 243 -1.24 8.73 6.00
N THR A 244 -0.08 9.27 5.63
CA THR A 244 1.24 8.63 5.79
C THR A 244 1.53 8.30 7.24
N GLU A 245 1.40 9.25 8.17
CA GLU A 245 1.62 9.02 9.61
C GLU A 245 0.75 7.90 10.17
N ARG A 246 -0.54 7.87 9.81
CA ARG A 246 -1.46 6.84 10.28
C ARG A 246 -1.17 5.47 9.69
N MET A 247 -0.64 5.43 8.47
CA MET A 247 -0.22 4.23 7.76
C MET A 247 1.20 3.79 8.12
N ASN A 248 1.97 4.62 8.82
CA ASN A 248 3.35 4.31 9.21
C ASN A 248 3.46 2.96 9.94
N ARG A 249 2.48 2.61 10.80
CA ARG A 249 2.45 1.29 11.45
C ARG A 249 2.24 0.14 10.46
N LEU A 250 1.39 0.31 9.45
CA LEU A 250 1.21 -0.68 8.39
C LEU A 250 2.50 -0.82 7.58
N MET A 251 3.04 0.31 7.14
CA MET A 251 4.24 0.38 6.30
C MET A 251 5.52 -0.04 7.02
N ALA A 252 5.55 0.00 8.35
CA ALA A 252 6.67 -0.50 9.13
C ALA A 252 6.79 -2.04 9.07
N PHE A 253 5.66 -2.76 9.03
CA PHE A 253 5.63 -4.22 9.23
C PHE A 253 5.17 -5.01 8.01
N ALA A 254 4.09 -4.60 7.33
CA ALA A 254 3.55 -5.37 6.20
C ALA A 254 4.58 -5.56 5.06
N PRO A 255 5.34 -4.51 4.65
CA PRO A 255 6.40 -4.69 3.67
C PRO A 255 7.52 -5.63 4.14
N LEU A 256 7.90 -5.60 5.42
CA LEU A 256 8.89 -6.53 5.95
C LEU A 256 8.40 -7.98 5.82
N PHE A 257 7.16 -8.24 6.25
CA PHE A 257 6.61 -9.58 6.23
C PHE A 257 6.48 -10.11 4.81
N ILE A 258 6.00 -9.30 3.85
CA ILE A 258 5.91 -9.77 2.46
C ILE A 258 7.29 -9.94 1.81
N LEU A 259 8.28 -9.10 2.12
CA LEU A 259 9.65 -9.26 1.60
C LEU A 259 10.33 -10.50 2.19
N THR A 260 10.03 -10.83 3.45
CA THR A 260 10.52 -12.06 4.08
C THR A 260 9.83 -13.29 3.49
N ALA A 261 8.51 -13.23 3.28
CA ALA A 261 7.76 -14.25 2.54
C ALA A 261 8.33 -14.45 1.13
N LEU A 262 8.62 -13.35 0.41
CA LEU A 262 9.22 -13.36 -0.91
C LEU A 262 10.58 -14.07 -0.92
N THR A 263 11.43 -13.81 0.08
CA THR A 263 12.72 -14.48 0.24
C THR A 263 12.55 -15.99 0.37
N ASN A 264 11.59 -16.43 1.20
CA ASN A 264 11.35 -17.84 1.45
C ASN A 264 10.74 -18.55 0.24
N VAL A 265 9.77 -17.95 -0.47
CA VAL A 265 9.18 -18.57 -1.68
C VAL A 265 10.17 -18.59 -2.84
N LEU A 266 11.05 -17.61 -2.95
CA LEU A 266 12.12 -17.64 -3.96
C LEU A 266 13.10 -18.79 -3.67
N TYR A 267 13.52 -18.96 -2.41
CA TYR A 267 14.33 -20.12 -2.00
C TYR A 267 13.65 -21.46 -2.29
N LEU A 268 12.34 -21.56 -2.01
CA LEU A 268 11.53 -22.73 -2.36
C LEU A 268 11.58 -23.01 -3.86
N VAL A 269 11.18 -22.04 -4.69
CA VAL A 269 11.10 -22.23 -6.15
C VAL A 269 12.45 -22.62 -6.75
N THR A 270 13.55 -22.08 -6.24
CA THR A 270 14.91 -22.42 -6.69
C THR A 270 15.29 -23.87 -6.40
N ASN A 271 14.88 -24.44 -5.27
CA ASN A 271 15.29 -25.78 -4.82
C ASN A 271 14.23 -26.89 -5.06
N LEU A 272 12.96 -26.54 -5.28
CA LEU A 272 11.84 -27.51 -5.30
C LEU A 272 11.76 -28.40 -6.54
N ARG A 273 12.41 -28.04 -7.66
CA ARG A 273 12.10 -28.63 -8.99
C ARG A 273 12.27 -30.15 -9.05
N SER A 274 13.19 -30.72 -8.29
CA SER A 274 13.45 -32.17 -8.31
C SER A 274 12.55 -32.99 -7.37
N ALA A 275 11.90 -32.38 -6.37
CA ALA A 275 11.33 -33.09 -5.22
C ALA A 275 9.80 -33.06 -5.12
N THR A 276 9.08 -32.32 -5.98
CA THR A 276 7.64 -32.04 -5.77
C THR A 276 6.74 -32.29 -6.96
N HIS A 277 5.46 -32.55 -6.67
CA HIS A 277 4.42 -32.71 -7.69
C HIS A 277 4.25 -31.42 -8.51
N THR A 278 4.12 -31.55 -9.84
CA THR A 278 4.06 -30.42 -10.78
C THR A 278 3.00 -29.37 -10.42
N LEU A 279 1.82 -29.80 -9.97
CA LEU A 279 0.74 -28.89 -9.56
C LEU A 279 1.16 -28.01 -8.38
N TYR A 280 1.84 -28.58 -7.39
CA TYR A 280 2.31 -27.82 -6.24
C TYR A 280 3.42 -26.84 -6.60
N PHE A 281 4.33 -27.25 -7.48
CA PHE A 281 5.36 -26.34 -8.01
C PHE A 281 4.73 -25.14 -8.74
N ILE A 282 3.68 -25.36 -9.54
CA ILE A 282 2.91 -24.27 -10.17
C ILE A 282 2.30 -23.35 -9.12
N CYS A 283 1.72 -23.88 -8.03
CA CYS A 283 1.23 -23.08 -6.92
C CYS A 283 2.35 -22.23 -6.29
N MET A 284 3.54 -22.79 -6.05
CA MET A 284 4.67 -22.04 -5.47
C MET A 284 5.19 -20.93 -6.39
N VAL A 285 5.29 -21.18 -7.70
CA VAL A 285 5.62 -20.14 -8.68
C VAL A 285 4.55 -19.06 -8.69
N GLY A 286 3.27 -19.45 -8.63
CA GLY A 286 2.17 -18.51 -8.46
C GLY A 286 2.31 -17.65 -7.20
N MET A 287 2.59 -18.27 -6.06
CA MET A 287 2.80 -17.59 -4.77
C MET A 287 4.00 -16.63 -4.82
N LEU A 288 5.08 -16.98 -5.53
CA LEU A 288 6.20 -16.08 -5.80
C LEU A 288 5.73 -14.82 -6.55
N ILE A 289 5.00 -15.00 -7.65
CA ILE A 289 4.44 -13.87 -8.42
C ILE A 289 3.50 -13.04 -7.55
N SER A 290 2.65 -13.68 -6.74
CA SER A 290 1.78 -12.97 -5.81
C SER A 290 2.55 -12.15 -4.78
N CYS A 291 3.63 -12.70 -4.19
CA CYS A 291 4.46 -11.94 -3.26
C CYS A 291 5.08 -10.70 -3.93
N ILE A 292 5.54 -10.81 -5.18
CA ILE A 292 6.06 -9.68 -5.97
C ILE A 292 4.97 -8.64 -6.23
N ILE A 293 3.76 -9.08 -6.58
CA ILE A 293 2.63 -8.17 -6.79
C ILE A 293 2.28 -7.45 -5.49
N ILE A 294 2.10 -8.17 -4.38
CA ILE A 294 1.75 -7.60 -3.09
C ILE A 294 2.83 -6.60 -2.64
N SER A 295 4.11 -6.96 -2.73
CA SER A 295 5.21 -6.06 -2.38
C SER A 295 5.26 -4.83 -3.30
N LYS A 296 5.02 -4.99 -4.61
CA LYS A 296 4.91 -3.87 -5.56
C LYS A 296 3.83 -2.90 -5.13
N ILE A 297 2.62 -3.40 -4.89
CA ILE A 297 1.45 -2.60 -4.53
C ILE A 297 1.64 -1.90 -3.19
N LEU A 298 2.26 -2.55 -2.21
CA LEU A 298 2.51 -1.94 -0.91
C LEU A 298 3.56 -0.83 -0.98
N LEU A 299 4.66 -1.03 -1.70
CA LEU A 299 5.85 -0.17 -1.61
C LEU A 299 5.91 0.94 -2.67
N TYR A 300 5.58 0.67 -3.93
CA TYR A 300 5.78 1.65 -5.01
C TYR A 300 4.84 2.85 -4.91
N PRO A 301 3.52 2.70 -4.71
CA PRO A 301 2.62 3.86 -4.68
C PRO A 301 3.01 4.90 -3.61
N PRO A 302 3.34 4.53 -2.35
CA PRO A 302 3.88 5.49 -1.39
C PRO A 302 5.23 6.10 -1.81
N ALA A 303 6.11 5.33 -2.45
CA ALA A 303 7.38 5.86 -2.96
C ALA A 303 7.17 6.92 -4.05
N LEU A 304 6.22 6.70 -4.97
CA LEU A 304 5.88 7.67 -6.02
C LEU A 304 5.35 8.98 -5.44
N VAL A 305 4.60 8.93 -4.35
CA VAL A 305 4.15 10.13 -3.63
C VAL A 305 5.35 10.88 -3.07
N GLN A 306 6.26 10.20 -2.37
CA GLN A 306 7.44 10.84 -1.76
C GLN A 306 8.37 11.45 -2.81
N GLU A 307 8.54 10.78 -3.96
CA GLU A 307 9.32 11.30 -5.08
C GLU A 307 8.67 12.53 -5.71
N ALA A 308 7.35 12.50 -5.90
CA ALA A 308 6.62 13.64 -6.46
C ALA A 308 6.65 14.86 -5.51
N MET A 309 6.60 14.65 -4.19
CA MET A 309 6.77 15.71 -3.18
C MET A 309 8.19 16.32 -3.22
N LEU A 310 9.22 15.48 -3.37
CA LEU A 310 10.60 15.95 -3.46
C LEU A 310 10.84 16.72 -4.76
N HIS A 311 10.26 16.27 -5.86
CA HIS A 311 10.37 16.92 -7.17
C HIS A 311 9.85 18.37 -7.14
N THR A 312 8.85 18.69 -6.31
CA THR A 312 8.40 20.08 -6.11
C THR A 312 9.54 21.00 -5.69
N SER A 313 10.41 20.55 -4.77
CA SER A 313 11.57 21.36 -4.36
C SER A 313 12.56 21.54 -5.51
N THR A 314 12.77 20.50 -6.33
CA THR A 314 13.65 20.57 -7.51
C THR A 314 13.14 21.57 -8.53
N VAL A 315 11.83 21.60 -8.83
CA VAL A 315 11.23 22.58 -9.75
C VAL A 315 11.46 24.00 -9.25
N LEU A 316 11.19 24.25 -7.96
CA LEU A 316 11.40 25.56 -7.34
C LEU A 316 12.89 25.97 -7.33
N MET A 317 13.79 25.04 -7.01
CA MET A 317 15.24 25.30 -6.95
C MET A 317 15.90 25.52 -8.31
N ASN A 318 15.24 25.10 -9.39
CA ASN A 318 15.74 25.30 -10.75
C ASN A 318 15.20 26.58 -11.41
N ASP A 319 14.32 27.33 -10.74
CA ASP A 319 13.71 28.55 -11.27
C ASP A 319 14.69 29.75 -11.22
N GLN A 320 15.21 30.15 -12.38
CA GLN A 320 16.20 31.24 -12.46
C GLN A 320 15.68 32.61 -12.00
N PHE A 321 14.38 32.86 -12.00
CA PHE A 321 13.79 34.17 -11.75
C PHE A 321 13.43 34.37 -10.29
N ILE A 322 12.84 33.35 -9.65
CA ILE A 322 12.37 33.45 -8.26
C ILE A 322 13.54 33.60 -7.30
N HIS A 323 14.64 32.88 -7.53
CA HIS A 323 15.85 32.95 -6.72
C HIS A 323 16.50 34.34 -6.65
N HIS A 324 16.35 35.11 -7.73
CA HIS A 324 16.93 36.45 -7.87
C HIS A 324 15.88 37.55 -7.70
N SER A 325 14.65 37.20 -7.29
CA SER A 325 13.60 38.17 -7.08
C SER A 325 13.97 39.13 -5.96
N LYS A 326 13.84 40.43 -6.23
CA LYS A 326 14.02 41.50 -5.23
C LYS A 326 12.76 41.74 -4.40
N ASP A 327 11.64 41.13 -4.78
CA ASP A 327 10.38 41.25 -4.06
C ASP A 327 10.40 40.35 -2.81
N PRO A 328 10.31 40.93 -1.59
CA PRO A 328 10.32 40.15 -0.35
C PRO A 328 9.15 39.18 -0.24
N GLN A 329 7.99 39.46 -0.85
CA GLN A 329 6.83 38.56 -0.80
C GLN A 329 7.10 37.28 -1.58
N ILE A 330 7.60 37.41 -2.82
CA ILE A 330 7.94 36.28 -3.69
C ILE A 330 9.01 35.41 -3.03
N TYR A 331 10.07 36.04 -2.52
CA TYR A 331 11.17 35.32 -1.87
C TYR A 331 10.71 34.57 -0.61
N SER A 332 9.81 35.17 0.18
CA SER A 332 9.21 34.52 1.36
C SER A 332 8.37 33.30 0.99
N ILE A 333 7.48 33.43 -0.02
CA ILE A 333 6.65 32.31 -0.51
C ILE A 333 7.53 31.18 -1.01
N TYR A 334 8.52 31.50 -1.84
CA TYR A 334 9.51 30.56 -2.36
C TYR A 334 10.18 29.75 -1.26
N ARG A 335 10.78 30.44 -0.28
CA ARG A 335 11.50 29.80 0.81
C ARG A 335 10.57 28.88 1.61
N THR A 336 9.36 29.36 1.89
CA THR A 336 8.36 28.58 2.63
C THR A 336 7.94 27.32 1.88
N MET A 337 7.75 27.39 0.55
CA MET A 337 7.38 26.23 -0.26
C MET A 337 8.51 25.20 -0.36
N VAL A 338 9.76 25.66 -0.50
CA VAL A 338 10.95 24.80 -0.51
C VAL A 338 11.13 24.12 0.85
N ASP A 339 11.07 24.88 1.94
CA ASP A 339 11.21 24.36 3.30
C ASP A 339 10.13 23.31 3.59
N ARG A 340 8.88 23.56 3.17
CA ARG A 340 7.78 22.57 3.27
C ARG A 340 8.07 21.30 2.49
N SER A 341 8.51 21.42 1.23
CA SER A 341 8.82 20.25 0.39
C SER A 341 9.96 19.39 0.93
N MET A 342 10.95 20.00 1.57
CA MET A 342 12.10 19.28 2.11
C MET A 342 11.86 18.71 3.51
N HIS A 343 11.26 19.49 4.41
CA HIS A 343 11.21 19.21 5.85
C HIS A 343 9.84 18.80 6.37
N ASN A 344 8.75 19.25 5.76
CA ASN A 344 7.40 18.96 6.24
C ASN A 344 6.80 17.69 5.60
N ARG A 345 7.64 16.81 5.06
CA ARG A 345 7.20 15.55 4.45
C ARG A 345 7.17 14.44 5.49
N SER A 346 6.00 13.82 5.68
CA SER A 346 5.95 12.52 6.34
C SER A 346 6.54 11.47 5.41
N VAL A 347 7.55 10.73 5.89
CA VAL A 347 8.18 9.63 5.16
C VAL A 347 7.71 8.32 5.78
N ASN A 348 7.29 7.38 4.93
CA ASN A 348 7.06 6.01 5.37
C ASN A 348 8.40 5.29 5.48
N VAL A 349 8.65 4.67 6.63
CA VAL A 349 9.89 3.97 6.92
C VAL A 349 9.61 2.54 7.33
N VAL A 350 10.21 1.57 6.64
CA VAL A 350 10.12 0.15 6.99
C VAL A 350 11.01 -0.11 8.22
N ILE A 351 10.40 -0.54 9.33
CA ILE A 351 11.05 -0.77 10.65
C ILE A 351 11.88 0.43 11.16
N ARG A 352 11.63 1.66 10.65
CA ARG A 352 12.49 2.83 10.93
C ARG A 352 13.93 2.75 10.38
N ILE A 353 14.24 1.73 9.58
CA ILE A 353 15.60 1.53 9.02
C ILE A 353 15.67 2.03 7.57
N PHE A 354 14.57 1.89 6.83
CA PHE A 354 14.59 2.06 5.38
C PHE A 354 13.45 2.95 4.90
N ASP A 355 13.80 4.07 4.28
CA ASP A 355 12.82 4.96 3.66
C ASP A 355 12.23 4.31 2.40
N VAL A 356 10.91 4.39 2.27
CA VAL A 356 10.16 3.86 1.13
C VAL A 356 10.34 4.80 -0.08
N ASN A 357 11.50 4.71 -0.73
CA ASN A 357 11.78 5.32 -2.03
C ASN A 357 12.13 4.25 -3.07
N ARG A 358 12.04 4.57 -4.36
CA ARG A 358 12.24 3.57 -5.42
C ARG A 358 13.62 2.92 -5.41
N LYS A 359 14.67 3.71 -5.25
CA LYS A 359 16.07 3.21 -5.20
C LYS A 359 16.25 2.21 -4.07
N ASN A 360 15.71 2.51 -2.91
CA ASN A 360 15.73 1.66 -1.75
C ASN A 360 14.95 0.37 -2.05
N ILE A 361 13.72 0.45 -2.58
CA ILE A 361 12.92 -0.73 -2.94
C ILE A 361 13.70 -1.67 -3.88
N GLU A 362 14.35 -1.11 -4.91
CA GLU A 362 15.19 -1.88 -5.84
C GLU A 362 16.39 -2.54 -5.12
N ARG A 363 17.04 -1.84 -4.18
CA ARG A 363 18.08 -2.42 -3.32
C ARG A 363 17.55 -3.55 -2.44
N ALA A 364 16.31 -3.45 -1.93
CA ALA A 364 15.72 -4.50 -1.12
C ALA A 364 15.52 -5.78 -1.94
N TYR A 365 15.01 -5.70 -3.16
CA TYR A 365 14.92 -6.85 -4.06
C TYR A 365 16.29 -7.44 -4.39
N PHE A 366 17.31 -6.59 -4.61
CA PHE A 366 18.68 -7.05 -4.80
C PHE A 366 19.22 -7.81 -3.58
N ILE A 367 19.01 -7.29 -2.36
CA ILE A 367 19.41 -7.95 -1.12
C ILE A 367 18.70 -9.30 -0.96
N ILE A 368 17.40 -9.37 -1.25
CA ILE A 368 16.64 -10.63 -1.20
C ILE A 368 17.26 -11.69 -2.11
N SER A 369 17.59 -11.34 -3.35
CA SER A 369 18.25 -12.27 -4.27
C SER A 369 19.58 -12.79 -3.72
N ASN A 370 20.38 -11.93 -3.07
CA ASN A 370 21.64 -12.32 -2.44
C ASN A 370 21.41 -13.22 -1.21
N ILE A 371 20.43 -12.90 -0.36
CA ILE A 371 20.07 -13.74 0.79
C ILE A 371 19.66 -15.14 0.32
N VAL A 372 18.87 -15.23 -0.75
CA VAL A 372 18.46 -16.54 -1.29
C VAL A 372 19.67 -17.32 -1.82
N LEU A 373 20.59 -16.68 -2.55
CA LEU A 373 21.83 -17.34 -2.98
C LEU A 373 22.62 -17.88 -1.79
N VAL A 374 22.77 -17.08 -0.73
CA VAL A 374 23.43 -17.50 0.51
C VAL A 374 22.69 -18.68 1.16
N MET A 375 21.37 -18.63 1.27
CA MET A 375 20.56 -19.74 1.79
C MET A 375 20.74 -21.01 0.97
N VAL A 376 20.77 -20.92 -0.37
CA VAL A 376 21.01 -22.08 -1.25
C VAL A 376 22.39 -22.67 -0.99
N VAL A 377 23.44 -21.86 -0.91
CA VAL A 377 24.81 -22.34 -0.62
C VAL A 377 24.87 -23.04 0.74
N PHE A 378 24.33 -22.43 1.80
CA PHE A 378 24.33 -23.03 3.14
C PHE A 378 23.43 -24.26 3.25
N SER A 379 22.40 -24.40 2.42
CA SER A 379 21.56 -25.60 2.39
C SER A 379 22.23 -26.81 1.74
N ALA A 380 23.29 -26.59 0.97
CA ALA A 380 24.08 -27.64 0.32
C ALA A 380 25.20 -28.21 1.23
N PHE A 381 25.51 -27.53 2.34
CA PHE A 381 26.40 -27.99 3.40
C PHE A 381 25.59 -28.70 4.49
#